data_AF-A0A0R0G3R9-F1
#
_entry.id   AF-A0A0R0G3R9-F1
#
_cell.length_a   1.000
_cell.length_b   1.000
_cell.length_c   1.000
_cell.angle_alpha   90.00
_cell.angle_beta   90.00
_cell.angle_gamma   90.00
#
_symmetry.space_group_name_H-M   'P 1'
#
loop_
_entity.id
_entity.type
_entity.pdbx_description
1 polymer ?
#
loop_
_entity_poly.entity_id
_entity_poly.type
_entity_poly.pdbx_seq_one_letter_code
_entity_poly.pdbx_strand_id
1 'polypeptide(L)'
;MVTSLTTYLAKEIFPSYISQLDEERVTGIQSSARVLWLHVIDLMIAFDKRIKSLVDHSGITSLMIYNAFLCHLASVIDRCRSLPSVFLRSKFLRFASICIIRNFFDSILIHCQEAEGLTALTDDDVVIKVTISINVAHYFESVLKEWSKDVFFLEMGMDEDDKIEMESNSNSYGEFLPESSKRVIFYDEIKKLEEYRTQWVEKIYLVILRGFDCHSRDYVKNKRQWQKGIEGWIVSKTLIEALDYLQSKMSVVEVSLDGGDFVGVWRSLAAGIDRFIFNGILISNVKFHNFGVEKFGSELEVLFGIFRAWCLRPEGFFFPKSSLNRGVKMRLQQ
;
A
#
# COMPACT_ATOMS: atom_id res chain seq x y z
N MET A 1 -18.31 15.67 -0.57
CA MET A 1 -18.87 14.43 0.01
C MET A 1 -20.35 14.55 0.39
N VAL A 2 -20.77 15.65 1.04
CA VAL A 2 -22.16 15.84 1.54
C VAL A 2 -23.20 15.58 0.46
N THR A 3 -23.10 16.20 -0.72
CA THR A 3 -24.12 16.06 -1.78
C THR A 3 -24.28 14.63 -2.28
N SER A 4 -23.18 13.91 -2.53
CA SER A 4 -23.23 12.52 -3.00
C SER A 4 -23.90 11.63 -1.95
N LEU A 5 -23.55 11.83 -0.67
CA LEU A 5 -24.15 11.05 0.39
C LEU A 5 -25.61 11.42 0.63
N THR A 6 -25.97 12.70 0.72
CA THR A 6 -27.35 13.15 0.89
C THR A 6 -28.22 12.65 -0.26
N THR A 7 -27.71 12.67 -1.49
CA THR A 7 -28.44 12.18 -2.67
C THR A 7 -28.67 10.68 -2.59
N TYR A 8 -27.65 9.89 -2.27
CA TYR A 8 -27.83 8.45 -2.13
C TYR A 8 -28.71 8.11 -0.92
N LEU A 9 -28.51 8.76 0.24
CA LEU A 9 -29.37 8.60 1.42
C LEU A 9 -30.83 8.83 1.05
N ALA A 10 -31.12 9.94 0.35
CA ALA A 10 -32.47 10.29 -0.03
C ALA A 10 -33.09 9.31 -1.05
N LYS A 11 -32.27 8.67 -1.91
CA LYS A 11 -32.75 7.78 -2.98
C LYS A 11 -32.83 6.31 -2.58
N GLU A 12 -31.85 5.80 -1.84
CA GLU A 12 -31.69 4.36 -1.62
C GLU A 12 -32.02 3.94 -0.18
N ILE A 13 -31.67 4.80 0.77
CA ILE A 13 -31.82 4.50 2.20
C ILE A 13 -33.17 5.00 2.70
N PHE A 14 -33.56 6.21 2.36
CA PHE A 14 -34.77 6.85 2.84
C PHE A 14 -36.05 6.10 2.43
N PRO A 15 -36.22 5.65 1.17
CA PRO A 15 -37.39 4.85 0.81
C PRO A 15 -37.43 3.52 1.55
N SER A 16 -36.29 2.83 1.67
CA SER A 16 -36.23 1.56 2.40
C SER A 16 -36.49 1.72 3.90
N TYR A 17 -36.04 2.83 4.51
CA TYR A 17 -36.36 3.14 5.90
C TYR A 17 -37.84 3.49 6.05
N ILE A 18 -38.44 4.25 5.12
CA ILE A 18 -39.89 4.51 5.14
C ILE A 18 -40.68 3.21 5.04
N SER A 19 -40.32 2.32 4.12
CA SER A 19 -41.01 1.03 3.94
C SER A 19 -40.94 0.15 5.18
N GLN A 20 -39.80 0.10 5.87
CA GLN A 20 -39.64 -0.67 7.10
C GLN A 20 -40.28 0.01 8.32
N LEU A 21 -40.33 1.35 8.34
CA LEU A 21 -40.97 2.13 9.41
C LEU A 21 -42.51 2.15 9.30
N ASP A 22 -43.08 1.87 8.13
CA ASP A 22 -44.52 1.69 7.97
C ASP A 22 -45.02 0.34 8.52
N GLU A 23 -44.14 -0.65 8.66
CA GLU A 23 -44.43 -1.94 9.29
C GLU A 23 -44.32 -1.91 10.83
N GLU A 24 -43.49 -1.02 11.41
CA GLU A 24 -43.22 -0.93 12.86
C GLU A 24 -44.04 0.16 13.62
N ARG A 25 -45.22 0.55 13.11
CA ARG A 25 -46.05 1.68 13.62
C ARG A 25 -46.60 1.54 15.07
N VAL A 26 -46.14 0.61 15.89
CA VAL A 26 -46.73 0.28 17.21
C VAL A 26 -45.97 0.85 18.42
N THR A 27 -44.72 1.32 18.28
CA THR A 27 -43.81 1.51 19.45
C THR A 27 -43.22 2.91 19.68
N GLY A 28 -43.62 3.95 18.93
CA GLY A 28 -43.12 5.33 19.15
C GLY A 28 -41.67 5.58 18.71
N ILE A 29 -41.04 4.61 18.03
CA ILE A 29 -39.65 4.63 17.54
C ILE A 29 -39.42 5.66 16.40
N GLN A 30 -40.51 6.12 15.75
CA GLN A 30 -40.47 6.96 14.54
C GLN A 30 -39.70 8.29 14.71
N SER A 31 -39.64 8.84 15.92
CA SER A 31 -38.91 10.08 16.23
C SER A 31 -37.39 9.86 16.35
N SER A 32 -36.98 8.73 16.93
CA SER A 32 -35.55 8.44 17.21
C SER A 32 -34.74 8.27 15.93
N ALA A 33 -35.27 7.51 14.95
CA ALA A 33 -34.59 7.30 13.67
C ALA A 33 -34.36 8.64 12.94
N ARG A 34 -35.40 9.49 12.84
CA ARG A 34 -35.29 10.83 12.20
C ARG A 34 -34.25 11.73 12.88
N VAL A 35 -34.17 11.71 14.21
CA VAL A 35 -33.17 12.49 14.96
C VAL A 35 -31.76 11.95 14.72
N LEU A 36 -31.58 10.63 14.76
CA LEU A 36 -30.30 9.99 14.43
C LEU A 36 -29.85 10.36 13.01
N TRP A 37 -30.79 10.41 12.05
CA TRP A 37 -30.51 10.81 10.67
C TRP A 37 -30.00 12.23 10.52
N LEU A 38 -30.70 13.22 11.08
CA LEU A 38 -30.27 14.62 11.02
C LEU A 38 -28.89 14.78 11.64
N HIS A 39 -28.64 14.10 12.76
CA HIS A 39 -27.35 14.13 13.43
C HIS A 39 -26.21 13.56 12.57
N VAL A 40 -26.47 12.50 11.80
CA VAL A 40 -25.47 11.93 10.87
C VAL A 40 -25.17 12.90 9.73
N ILE A 41 -26.19 13.56 9.16
CA ILE A 41 -25.98 14.58 8.13
C ILE A 41 -25.15 15.74 8.70
N ASP A 42 -25.45 16.21 9.92
CA ASP A 42 -24.71 17.27 10.58
C ASP A 42 -23.25 16.87 10.83
N LEU A 43 -23.01 15.64 11.30
CA LEU A 43 -21.67 15.10 11.52
C LEU A 43 -20.87 15.10 10.22
N MET A 44 -21.51 14.75 9.10
CA MET A 44 -20.86 14.70 7.79
C MET A 44 -20.60 16.08 7.19
N ILE A 45 -21.49 17.04 7.42
CA ILE A 45 -21.25 18.44 7.07
C ILE A 45 -20.08 18.99 7.90
N ALA A 46 -20.05 18.71 9.20
CA ALA A 46 -18.96 19.12 10.08
C ALA A 46 -17.63 18.49 9.66
N PHE A 47 -17.65 17.21 9.27
CA PHE A 47 -16.48 16.52 8.75
C PHE A 47 -15.97 17.10 7.42
N ASP A 48 -16.85 17.30 6.43
CA ASP A 48 -16.50 17.90 5.14
C ASP A 48 -15.86 19.29 5.34
N LYS A 49 -16.41 20.10 6.26
CA LYS A 49 -15.83 21.40 6.65
C LYS A 49 -14.45 21.25 7.31
N ARG A 50 -14.30 20.30 8.24
CA ARG A 50 -13.03 20.05 8.95
C ARG A 50 -11.93 19.59 8.00
N ILE A 51 -12.23 18.65 7.09
CA ILE A 51 -11.26 18.17 6.10
C ILE A 51 -10.85 19.30 5.16
N LYS A 52 -11.80 20.08 4.63
CA LYS A 52 -11.47 21.26 3.81
C LYS A 52 -10.51 22.21 4.53
N SER A 53 -10.82 22.56 5.78
CA SER A 53 -9.94 23.40 6.59
C SER A 53 -8.54 22.80 6.81
N LEU A 54 -8.44 21.49 7.08
CA LEU A 54 -7.15 20.84 7.25
C LEU A 54 -6.34 20.77 5.95
N VAL A 55 -7.00 20.54 4.82
CA VAL A 55 -6.39 20.52 3.48
C VAL A 55 -5.90 21.92 3.08
N ASP A 56 -6.69 22.97 3.37
CA ASP A 56 -6.32 24.36 3.06
C ASP A 56 -5.12 24.85 3.92
N HIS A 57 -4.88 24.24 5.08
CA HIS A 57 -3.75 24.53 5.97
C HIS A 57 -2.54 23.60 5.74
N SER A 58 -2.28 23.18 4.50
CA SER A 58 -1.35 22.13 4.04
C SER A 58 0.14 22.23 4.43
N GLY A 59 0.52 23.09 5.38
CA GLY A 59 1.75 22.94 6.17
C GLY A 59 1.61 21.97 7.37
N ILE A 60 0.38 21.54 7.72
CA ILE A 60 0.10 20.73 8.91
C ILE A 60 -0.20 19.28 8.52
N THR A 61 0.84 18.45 8.66
CA THR A 61 0.90 16.97 8.71
C THR A 61 -0.31 16.20 8.16
N SER A 62 -0.10 15.58 7.00
CA SER A 62 -0.89 14.50 6.38
C SER A 62 -1.56 13.56 7.40
N LEU A 63 -0.85 13.18 8.46
CA LEU A 63 -1.36 12.33 9.55
C LEU A 63 -2.60 12.88 10.29
N MET A 64 -2.70 14.19 10.51
CA MET A 64 -3.86 14.80 11.20
C MET A 64 -5.14 14.70 10.36
N ILE A 65 -5.03 14.90 9.05
CA ILE A 65 -6.14 14.76 8.11
C ILE A 65 -6.68 13.34 8.19
N TYR A 66 -5.79 12.35 8.13
CA TYR A 66 -6.18 10.95 8.15
C TYR A 66 -6.70 10.46 9.50
N ASN A 67 -6.15 10.96 10.60
CA ASN A 67 -6.73 10.71 11.92
C ASN A 67 -8.14 11.29 12.02
N ALA A 68 -8.42 12.44 11.40
CA ALA A 68 -9.76 12.99 11.35
C ALA A 68 -10.75 12.07 10.59
N PHE A 69 -10.32 11.41 9.50
CA PHE A 69 -11.12 10.39 8.83
C PHE A 69 -11.48 9.23 9.77
N LEU A 70 -10.50 8.70 10.52
CA LEU A 70 -10.73 7.62 11.48
C LEU A 70 -11.63 8.04 12.64
N CYS A 71 -11.42 9.21 13.24
CA CYS A 71 -12.29 9.71 14.31
C CYS A 71 -13.74 9.89 13.82
N HIS A 72 -13.92 10.38 12.60
CA HIS A 72 -15.25 10.55 12.03
C HIS A 72 -15.92 9.20 11.76
N LEU A 73 -15.18 8.26 11.17
CA LEU A 73 -15.64 6.90 10.94
C LEU A 73 -16.04 6.21 12.26
N ALA A 74 -15.21 6.32 13.29
CA ALA A 74 -15.50 5.81 14.63
C ALA A 74 -16.76 6.46 15.23
N SER A 75 -16.95 7.77 15.05
CA SER A 75 -18.17 8.46 15.50
C SER A 75 -19.42 7.98 14.76
N VAL A 76 -19.32 7.67 13.46
CA VAL A 76 -20.45 7.10 12.68
C VAL A 76 -20.76 5.68 13.16
N ILE A 77 -19.75 4.87 13.42
CA ILE A 77 -19.89 3.52 14.00
C ILE A 77 -20.53 3.57 15.38
N ASP A 78 -20.08 4.47 16.25
CA ASP A 78 -20.64 4.63 17.59
C ASP A 78 -22.14 4.97 17.54
N ARG A 79 -22.54 5.87 16.63
CA ARG A 79 -23.96 6.21 16.43
C ARG A 79 -24.76 5.06 15.85
N CYS A 80 -24.16 4.26 14.98
CA CYS A 80 -24.78 3.05 14.45
C CYS A 80 -25.22 2.10 15.58
N ARG A 81 -24.46 2.00 16.68
CA ARG A 81 -24.81 1.13 17.82
C ARG A 81 -26.19 1.42 18.44
N SER A 82 -26.68 2.66 18.32
CA SER A 82 -28.00 3.06 18.83
C SER A 82 -29.19 2.57 17.99
N LEU A 83 -28.95 2.04 16.78
CA LEU A 83 -30.02 1.50 15.94
C LEU A 83 -30.57 0.18 16.53
N PRO A 84 -31.88 -0.07 16.42
CA PRO A 84 -32.54 -1.11 17.22
C PRO A 84 -32.31 -2.53 16.69
N SER A 85 -32.03 -2.72 15.40
CA SER A 85 -31.83 -4.05 14.81
C SER A 85 -30.48 -4.17 14.10
N VAL A 86 -29.95 -5.40 14.06
CA VAL A 86 -28.69 -5.75 13.38
C VAL A 86 -28.76 -5.39 11.90
N PHE A 87 -29.88 -5.69 11.24
CA PHE A 87 -30.16 -5.27 9.87
C PHE A 87 -29.98 -3.75 9.64
N LEU A 88 -30.61 -2.92 10.48
CA LEU A 88 -30.52 -1.45 10.33
C LEU A 88 -29.10 -0.95 10.56
N ARG A 89 -28.39 -1.55 11.52
CA ARG A 89 -26.97 -1.27 11.78
C ARG A 89 -26.11 -1.62 10.58
N SER A 90 -26.27 -2.82 10.04
CA SER A 90 -25.48 -3.30 8.88
C SER A 90 -25.69 -2.41 7.67
N LYS A 91 -26.96 -2.11 7.34
CA LYS A 91 -27.31 -1.23 6.22
C LYS A 91 -26.77 0.19 6.41
N PHE A 92 -26.92 0.77 7.61
CA PHE A 92 -26.40 2.10 7.91
C PHE A 92 -24.88 2.14 7.79
N LEU A 93 -24.20 1.14 8.38
CA LEU A 93 -22.75 1.06 8.40
C LEU A 93 -22.19 0.89 6.99
N ARG A 94 -22.69 -0.09 6.22
CA ARG A 94 -22.29 -0.29 4.82
C ARG A 94 -22.45 0.99 4.03
N PHE A 95 -23.49 1.77 4.30
CA PHE A 95 -23.69 2.98 3.53
C PHE A 95 -22.79 4.16 3.97
N ALA A 96 -22.86 4.55 5.24
CA ALA A 96 -22.17 5.74 5.75
C ALA A 96 -20.66 5.53 5.83
N SER A 97 -20.22 4.37 6.32
CA SER A 97 -18.80 4.07 6.51
C SER A 97 -18.07 3.88 5.19
N ILE A 98 -18.64 3.13 4.24
CA ILE A 98 -18.01 2.94 2.92
C ILE A 98 -17.76 4.28 2.24
N CYS A 99 -18.68 5.24 2.36
CA CYS A 99 -18.48 6.56 1.77
C CYS A 99 -17.30 7.31 2.41
N ILE A 100 -17.16 7.27 3.74
CA ILE A 100 -16.03 7.89 4.44
C ILE A 100 -14.71 7.23 4.03
N ILE A 101 -14.69 5.88 3.99
CA ILE A 101 -13.50 5.11 3.62
C ILE A 101 -13.11 5.37 2.15
N ARG A 102 -14.07 5.46 1.23
CA ARG A 102 -13.81 5.82 -0.17
C ARG A 102 -13.22 7.21 -0.32
N ASN A 103 -13.76 8.21 0.39
CA ASN A 103 -13.19 9.56 0.33
C ASN A 103 -11.77 9.62 0.92
N PHE A 104 -11.51 8.85 1.98
CA PHE A 104 -10.16 8.68 2.52
C PHE A 104 -9.24 8.07 1.45
N PHE A 105 -9.67 6.98 0.82
CA PHE A 105 -8.93 6.27 -0.21
C PHE A 105 -8.63 7.17 -1.42
N ASP A 106 -9.62 7.91 -1.91
CA ASP A 106 -9.45 8.85 -3.02
C ASP A 106 -8.45 9.95 -2.65
N SER A 107 -8.50 10.46 -1.41
CA SER A 107 -7.57 11.47 -0.92
C SER A 107 -6.11 10.99 -0.90
N ILE A 108 -5.84 9.78 -0.39
CA ILE A 108 -4.48 9.22 -0.39
C ILE A 108 -4.00 8.90 -1.81
N LEU A 109 -4.90 8.42 -2.67
CA LEU A 109 -4.59 8.04 -4.03
C LEU A 109 -4.19 9.23 -4.88
N ILE A 110 -4.98 10.32 -4.84
CA ILE A 110 -4.69 11.56 -5.56
C ILE A 110 -3.31 12.10 -5.15
N HIS A 111 -3.03 12.17 -3.85
CA HIS A 111 -1.77 12.69 -3.34
C HIS A 111 -0.56 11.89 -3.85
N CYS A 112 -0.65 10.57 -3.89
CA CYS A 112 0.43 9.74 -4.43
C CYS A 112 0.54 9.82 -5.96
N GLN A 113 -0.57 9.93 -6.69
CA GLN A 113 -0.56 10.11 -8.15
C GLN A 113 0.06 11.45 -8.56
N GLU A 114 -0.19 12.53 -7.82
CA GLU A 114 0.44 13.83 -8.02
C GLU A 114 1.96 13.75 -7.80
N ALA A 115 2.40 13.07 -6.75
CA ALA A 115 3.82 12.80 -6.47
C ALA A 115 4.52 12.04 -7.60
N GLU A 116 3.88 10.99 -8.13
CA GLU A 116 4.40 10.23 -9.28
C GLU A 116 4.47 11.09 -10.56
N GLY A 117 3.42 11.86 -10.84
CA GLY A 117 3.33 12.68 -12.06
C GLY A 117 4.31 13.86 -12.10
N LEU A 118 4.68 14.42 -10.94
CA LEU A 118 5.55 15.60 -10.86
C LEU A 118 7.04 15.27 -10.87
N THR A 119 7.49 14.20 -10.21
CA THR A 119 8.94 13.92 -10.04
C THR A 119 9.34 12.46 -10.24
N ALA A 120 8.43 11.58 -10.67
CA ALA A 120 8.65 10.13 -10.78
C ALA A 120 9.24 9.50 -9.49
N LEU A 121 8.93 10.07 -8.32
CA LEU A 121 9.46 9.70 -7.00
C LEU A 121 11.00 9.75 -6.89
N THR A 122 11.64 10.63 -7.65
CA THR A 122 13.10 10.81 -7.57
C THR A 122 13.53 11.79 -6.48
N ASP A 123 12.63 12.68 -6.06
CA ASP A 123 12.85 13.67 -5.01
C ASP A 123 12.54 13.11 -3.62
N ASP A 124 13.41 13.37 -2.64
CA ASP A 124 13.30 12.78 -1.29
C ASP A 124 12.06 13.27 -0.54
N ASP A 125 11.68 14.55 -0.69
CA ASP A 125 10.47 15.09 -0.05
C ASP A 125 9.21 14.42 -0.62
N VAL A 126 9.24 14.11 -1.93
CA VAL A 126 8.15 13.40 -2.59
C VAL A 126 8.09 11.93 -2.16
N VAL A 127 9.24 11.26 -2.02
CA VAL A 127 9.30 9.89 -1.49
C VAL A 127 8.75 9.84 -0.06
N ILE A 128 9.16 10.78 0.81
CA ILE A 128 8.65 10.90 2.19
C ILE A 128 7.14 11.08 2.22
N LYS A 129 6.60 11.92 1.33
CA LYS A 129 5.15 12.13 1.20
C LYS A 129 4.40 10.85 0.84
N VAL A 130 4.93 10.06 -0.09
CA VAL A 130 4.32 8.78 -0.49
C VAL A 130 4.44 7.73 0.60
N THR A 131 5.58 7.61 1.28
CA THR A 131 5.75 6.67 2.39
C THR A 131 4.82 6.99 3.55
N ILE A 132 4.60 8.28 3.86
CA ILE A 132 3.58 8.70 4.84
C ILE A 132 2.19 8.24 4.41
N SER A 133 1.79 8.45 3.15
CA SER A 133 0.49 7.97 2.66
C SER A 133 0.34 6.45 2.72
N ILE A 134 1.41 5.70 2.47
CA ILE A 134 1.44 4.23 2.61
C ILE A 134 1.23 3.82 4.08
N ASN A 135 1.99 4.41 5.01
CA ASN A 135 1.88 4.10 6.45
C ASN A 135 0.48 4.38 6.97
N VAL A 136 -0.12 5.48 6.52
CA VAL A 136 -1.47 5.85 6.90
C VAL A 136 -2.47 4.85 6.34
N ALA A 137 -2.37 4.47 5.07
CA ALA A 137 -3.23 3.45 4.49
C ALA A 137 -3.14 2.13 5.26
N HIS A 138 -1.92 1.71 5.62
CA HIS A 138 -1.67 0.52 6.41
C HIS A 138 -2.25 0.63 7.84
N TYR A 139 -2.11 1.78 8.49
CA TYR A 139 -2.72 2.01 9.80
C TYR A 139 -4.25 1.96 9.72
N PHE A 140 -4.84 2.63 8.73
CA PHE A 140 -6.28 2.64 8.49
C PHE A 140 -6.81 1.22 8.20
N GLU A 141 -6.11 0.46 7.34
CA GLU A 141 -6.37 -0.95 7.06
C GLU A 141 -6.35 -1.80 8.34
N SER A 142 -5.34 -1.60 9.20
CA SER A 142 -5.18 -2.33 10.45
C SER A 142 -6.33 -2.08 11.42
N VAL A 143 -6.78 -0.82 11.54
CA VAL A 143 -7.94 -0.44 12.35
C VAL A 143 -9.22 -1.07 11.79
N LEU A 144 -9.44 -1.03 10.48
CA LEU A 144 -10.61 -1.69 9.88
C LEU A 144 -10.60 -3.21 10.09
N LYS A 145 -9.43 -3.85 9.99
CA LYS A 145 -9.25 -5.29 10.27
C LYS A 145 -9.51 -5.62 11.74
N GLU A 146 -9.11 -4.76 12.66
CA GLU A 146 -9.39 -4.92 14.09
C GLU A 146 -10.89 -4.80 14.36
N TRP A 147 -11.53 -3.74 13.86
CA TRP A 147 -12.97 -3.56 14.00
C TRP A 147 -13.77 -4.70 13.38
N SER A 148 -13.35 -5.20 12.22
CA SER A 148 -14.00 -6.34 11.56
C SER A 148 -14.00 -7.63 12.40
N LYS A 149 -13.15 -7.73 13.42
CA LYS A 149 -13.09 -8.86 14.36
C LYS A 149 -13.90 -8.63 15.65
N ASP A 150 -14.37 -7.40 15.90
CA ASP A 150 -15.26 -7.11 17.03
C ASP A 150 -16.63 -7.78 16.79
N VAL A 151 -17.18 -8.41 17.84
CA VAL A 151 -18.48 -9.10 17.85
C VAL A 151 -19.57 -8.23 17.21
N PHE A 152 -19.55 -6.92 17.47
CA PHE A 152 -20.48 -5.97 16.87
C PHE A 152 -20.52 -6.05 15.34
N PHE A 153 -19.37 -6.19 14.68
CA PHE A 153 -19.27 -6.29 13.22
C PHE A 153 -19.52 -7.71 12.72
N LEU A 154 -19.13 -8.73 13.50
CA LEU A 154 -19.37 -10.13 13.14
C LEU A 154 -20.88 -10.44 13.11
N GLU A 155 -21.66 -9.96 14.07
CA GLU A 155 -23.12 -10.13 14.11
C GLU A 155 -23.79 -9.57 12.83
N MET A 156 -23.37 -8.38 12.40
CA MET A 156 -23.89 -7.74 11.18
C MET A 156 -23.49 -8.47 9.90
N GLY A 157 -22.41 -9.25 9.93
CA GLY A 157 -21.97 -10.10 8.83
C GLY A 157 -22.78 -11.38 8.64
N MET A 158 -23.55 -11.78 9.66
CA MET A 158 -24.34 -13.02 9.66
C MET A 158 -25.80 -12.80 9.23
N ASP A 159 -26.39 -11.63 9.54
CA ASP A 159 -27.81 -11.31 9.28
C ASP A 159 -28.16 -11.17 7.77
N GLU A 160 -27.16 -11.12 6.87
CA GLU A 160 -27.40 -11.13 5.43
C GLU A 160 -27.76 -12.54 4.89
N ASP A 161 -27.25 -13.61 5.50
CA ASP A 161 -27.48 -14.98 5.02
C ASP A 161 -28.91 -15.47 5.33
N ASP A 162 -29.48 -15.08 6.48
CA ASP A 162 -30.85 -15.48 6.87
C ASP A 162 -31.94 -14.92 5.92
N LYS A 163 -31.62 -13.90 5.12
CA LYS A 163 -32.53 -13.33 4.10
C LYS A 163 -32.24 -13.81 2.69
N ILE A 164 -30.99 -14.15 2.37
CA ILE A 164 -30.60 -14.61 1.03
C ILE A 164 -31.01 -16.07 0.79
N GLU A 165 -31.08 -16.90 1.84
CA GLU A 165 -31.60 -18.28 1.72
C GLU A 165 -33.09 -18.34 1.32
N MET A 166 -33.84 -17.23 1.40
CA MET A 166 -35.24 -17.17 0.93
C MET A 166 -35.42 -16.65 -0.51
N GLU A 167 -34.40 -16.06 -1.14
CA GLU A 167 -34.52 -15.41 -2.46
C GLU A 167 -33.71 -16.07 -3.59
N SER A 168 -32.93 -17.12 -3.31
CA SER A 168 -32.08 -17.80 -4.30
C SER A 168 -32.86 -18.77 -5.20
N ASN A 169 -33.72 -18.22 -6.07
CA ASN A 169 -34.27 -18.90 -7.24
C ASN A 169 -34.12 -17.98 -8.48
N SER A 170 -32.90 -17.54 -8.79
CA SER A 170 -32.60 -17.03 -10.13
C SER A 170 -31.13 -17.24 -10.50
N ASN A 171 -30.95 -17.94 -11.61
CA ASN A 171 -29.67 -18.33 -12.19
C ASN A 171 -28.87 -17.09 -12.66
N SER A 172 -27.66 -16.91 -12.17
CA SER A 172 -26.67 -16.04 -12.82
C SER A 172 -25.27 -16.59 -12.62
N TYR A 173 -24.67 -17.05 -13.72
CA TYR A 173 -23.27 -17.46 -13.81
C TYR A 173 -22.40 -16.20 -13.68
N GLY A 174 -21.97 -15.89 -12.46
CA GLY A 174 -21.03 -14.82 -12.15
C GLY A 174 -20.03 -15.30 -11.11
N GLU A 175 -18.75 -15.09 -11.40
CA GLU A 175 -17.54 -15.47 -10.65
C GLU A 175 -17.73 -15.55 -9.11
N PHE A 176 -17.70 -16.77 -8.58
CA PHE A 176 -17.91 -17.09 -7.17
C PHE A 176 -16.70 -16.62 -6.34
N LEU A 177 -16.80 -15.43 -5.71
CA LEU A 177 -15.98 -15.10 -4.53
C LEU A 177 -16.36 -16.08 -3.40
N PRO A 178 -15.41 -16.57 -2.57
CA PRO A 178 -15.73 -17.49 -1.50
C PRO A 178 -16.81 -16.87 -0.60
N GLU A 179 -17.88 -17.62 -0.31
CA GLU A 179 -19.03 -17.20 0.53
C GLU A 179 -18.59 -16.57 1.86
N SER A 180 -17.40 -16.91 2.36
CA SER A 180 -16.82 -16.33 3.57
C SER A 180 -16.42 -14.86 3.45
N SER A 181 -16.14 -14.36 2.24
CA SER A 181 -15.64 -12.99 2.01
C SER A 181 -16.73 -11.93 2.15
N LYS A 182 -18.00 -12.28 1.83
CA LYS A 182 -19.14 -11.38 2.02
C LYS A 182 -19.49 -11.11 3.49
N ARG A 183 -19.00 -11.94 4.41
CA ARG A 183 -19.30 -11.83 5.86
C ARG A 183 -18.63 -10.64 6.53
N VAL A 184 -17.53 -10.13 5.98
CA VAL A 184 -16.80 -9.02 6.59
C VAL A 184 -17.27 -7.70 5.98
N ILE A 185 -17.88 -6.83 6.79
CA ILE A 185 -18.53 -5.59 6.32
C ILE A 185 -17.59 -4.69 5.49
N PHE A 186 -16.30 -4.64 5.84
CA PHE A 186 -15.30 -3.80 5.17
C PHE A 186 -14.36 -4.59 4.27
N TYR A 187 -14.74 -5.80 3.83
CA TYR A 187 -13.83 -6.69 3.09
C TYR A 187 -13.25 -6.01 1.84
N ASP A 188 -14.11 -5.43 1.01
CA ASP A 188 -13.70 -4.80 -0.26
C ASP A 188 -12.84 -3.57 -0.01
N GLU A 189 -13.17 -2.76 1.00
CA GLU A 189 -12.39 -1.59 1.39
C GLU A 189 -11.01 -1.96 1.95
N ILE A 190 -10.93 -3.00 2.80
CA ILE A 190 -9.67 -3.52 3.34
C ILE A 190 -8.80 -4.03 2.19
N LYS A 191 -9.37 -4.83 1.28
CA LYS A 191 -8.65 -5.36 0.12
C LYS A 191 -8.10 -4.25 -0.78
N LYS A 192 -8.88 -3.18 -1.02
CA LYS A 192 -8.40 -2.02 -1.79
C LYS A 192 -7.23 -1.30 -1.12
N LEU A 193 -7.26 -1.16 0.20
CA LEU A 193 -6.14 -0.58 0.95
C LEU A 193 -4.88 -1.45 0.89
N GLU A 194 -5.04 -2.78 1.00
CA GLU A 194 -3.93 -3.74 0.84
C GLU A 194 -3.31 -3.70 -0.56
N GLU A 195 -4.14 -3.67 -1.60
CA GLU A 195 -3.71 -3.55 -3.00
C GLU A 195 -2.99 -2.23 -3.24
N TYR A 196 -3.54 -1.12 -2.74
CA TYR A 196 -2.91 0.19 -2.78
C TYR A 196 -1.53 0.18 -2.10
N ARG A 197 -1.44 -0.35 -0.87
CA ARG A 197 -0.18 -0.45 -0.12
C ARG A 197 0.86 -1.20 -0.95
N THR A 198 0.49 -2.39 -1.46
CA THR A 198 1.37 -3.25 -2.25
C THR A 198 1.86 -2.56 -3.51
N GLN A 199 0.96 -1.91 -4.27
CA GLN A 199 1.30 -1.20 -5.51
C GLN A 199 2.26 -0.03 -5.26
N TRP A 200 2.02 0.76 -4.21
CA TRP A 200 2.87 1.94 -3.93
C TRP A 200 4.21 1.58 -3.32
N VAL A 201 4.27 0.54 -2.47
CA VAL A 201 5.53 -0.08 -2.04
C VAL A 201 6.33 -0.58 -3.25
N GLU A 202 5.64 -1.19 -4.22
CA GLU A 202 6.27 -1.63 -5.46
C GLU A 202 6.86 -0.48 -6.28
N LYS A 203 6.10 0.60 -6.47
CA LYS A 203 6.57 1.78 -7.18
C LYS A 203 7.83 2.39 -6.56
N ILE A 204 7.92 2.44 -5.22
CA ILE A 204 9.10 2.95 -4.52
C ILE A 204 10.35 2.15 -4.90
N TYR A 205 10.34 0.83 -4.74
CA TYR A 205 11.55 0.04 -5.06
C TYR A 205 11.88 0.08 -6.55
N LEU A 206 10.87 0.13 -7.45
CA LEU A 206 11.08 0.22 -8.89
C LEU A 206 11.76 1.53 -9.29
N VAL A 207 11.39 2.65 -8.68
CA VAL A 207 12.02 3.95 -8.94
C VAL A 207 13.47 3.95 -8.44
N ILE A 208 13.72 3.43 -7.24
CA ILE A 208 15.09 3.30 -6.72
C ILE A 208 15.92 2.39 -7.65
N LEU A 209 15.38 1.25 -8.08
CA LEU A 209 16.05 0.33 -8.99
C LEU A 209 16.37 0.99 -10.35
N ARG A 210 15.46 1.80 -10.91
CA ARG A 210 15.71 2.57 -12.15
C ARG A 210 16.82 3.59 -11.97
N GLY A 211 16.84 4.30 -10.84
CA GLY A 211 17.92 5.22 -10.51
C GLY A 211 19.26 4.50 -10.38
N PHE A 212 19.29 3.34 -9.71
CA PHE A 212 20.49 2.50 -9.62
C PHE A 212 20.97 2.03 -10.99
N ASP A 213 20.08 1.55 -11.88
CA ASP A 213 20.41 1.19 -13.26
C ASP A 213 21.04 2.38 -14.00
N CYS A 214 20.46 3.58 -13.88
CA CYS A 214 21.00 4.77 -14.51
C CYS A 214 22.45 5.07 -14.09
N HIS A 215 22.75 5.02 -12.79
CA HIS A 215 24.09 5.29 -12.27
C HIS A 215 25.09 4.14 -12.55
N SER A 216 24.62 2.89 -12.61
CA SER A 216 25.47 1.71 -12.83
C SER A 216 25.61 1.30 -14.29
N ARG A 217 24.94 1.98 -15.22
CA ARG A 217 24.93 1.67 -16.65
C ARG A 217 26.33 1.53 -17.26
N ASP A 218 27.22 2.46 -16.93
CA ASP A 218 28.59 2.46 -17.45
C ASP A 218 29.46 1.38 -16.80
N TYR A 219 29.22 1.07 -15.53
CA TYR A 219 29.83 -0.07 -14.85
C TYR A 219 29.50 -1.38 -15.56
N VAL A 220 28.21 -1.63 -15.87
CA VAL A 220 27.78 -2.87 -16.55
C VAL A 220 28.27 -2.93 -18.00
N LYS A 221 28.25 -1.80 -18.72
CA LYS A 221 28.70 -1.75 -20.13
C LYS A 221 30.21 -1.89 -20.30
N ASN A 222 31.01 -1.54 -19.29
CA ASN A 222 32.47 -1.62 -19.39
C ASN A 222 32.98 -3.06 -19.30
N LYS A 223 32.84 -3.80 -20.40
CA LYS A 223 33.27 -5.20 -20.51
C LYS A 223 34.79 -5.40 -20.38
N ARG A 224 35.57 -4.35 -20.66
CA ARG A 224 37.05 -4.40 -20.69
C ARG A 224 37.64 -4.63 -19.31
N GLN A 225 36.96 -4.16 -18.25
CA GLN A 225 37.43 -4.31 -16.88
C GLN A 225 37.53 -5.76 -16.42
N TRP A 226 36.77 -6.66 -17.05
CA TRP A 226 36.76 -8.09 -16.73
C TRP A 226 37.86 -8.88 -17.45
N GLN A 227 38.47 -8.27 -18.49
CA GLN A 227 39.37 -8.94 -19.43
C GLN A 227 40.84 -8.57 -19.25
N LYS A 228 41.14 -7.38 -18.72
CA LYS A 228 42.51 -6.88 -18.57
C LYS A 228 42.86 -6.71 -17.10
N GLY A 229 44.04 -7.20 -16.71
CA GLY A 229 44.66 -6.92 -15.41
C GLY A 229 45.10 -5.46 -15.33
N ILE A 230 44.15 -4.53 -15.32
CA ILE A 230 44.44 -3.12 -15.06
C ILE A 230 44.71 -3.02 -13.56
N GLU A 231 45.95 -2.69 -13.21
CA GLU A 231 46.42 -2.47 -11.85
C GLU A 231 45.57 -1.43 -11.13
N GLY A 232 44.87 -1.86 -10.08
CA GLY A 232 44.08 -1.00 -9.21
C GLY A 232 42.95 -1.77 -8.55
N TRP A 233 43.08 -2.06 -7.26
CA TRP A 233 42.04 -2.71 -6.43
C TRP A 233 40.86 -1.78 -6.10
N ILE A 234 40.71 -0.69 -6.85
CA ILE A 234 39.76 0.37 -6.56
C ILE A 234 38.42 -0.04 -7.18
N VAL A 235 37.37 -0.01 -6.34
CA VAL A 235 35.98 -0.17 -6.77
C VAL A 235 35.71 0.81 -7.91
N SER A 236 35.05 0.33 -8.96
CA SER A 236 34.77 1.17 -10.13
C SER A 236 34.02 2.44 -9.72
N LYS A 237 34.51 3.63 -10.13
CA LYS A 237 33.91 4.92 -9.75
C LYS A 237 32.40 4.97 -10.01
N THR A 238 31.96 4.44 -11.16
CA THR A 238 30.54 4.36 -11.54
C THR A 238 29.73 3.41 -10.65
N LEU A 239 30.35 2.36 -10.11
CA LEU A 239 29.72 1.52 -9.10
C LEU A 239 29.60 2.27 -7.77
N ILE A 240 30.63 3.00 -7.34
CA ILE A 240 30.57 3.82 -6.12
C ILE A 240 29.42 4.82 -6.19
N GLU A 241 29.27 5.55 -7.31
CA GLU A 241 28.17 6.51 -7.52
C GLU A 241 26.79 5.82 -7.45
N ALA A 242 26.65 4.63 -8.04
CA ALA A 242 25.40 3.87 -7.98
C ALA A 242 25.07 3.36 -6.57
N LEU A 243 26.10 2.96 -5.82
CA LEU A 243 26.00 2.48 -4.45
C LEU A 243 25.67 3.62 -3.47
N ASP A 244 26.26 4.80 -3.67
CA ASP A 244 25.95 6.02 -2.91
C ASP A 244 24.49 6.45 -3.13
N TYR A 245 24.03 6.47 -4.39
CA TYR A 245 22.63 6.71 -4.73
C TYR A 245 21.69 5.72 -4.02
N LEU A 246 22.02 4.42 -4.08
CA LEU A 246 21.23 3.36 -3.45
C LEU A 246 21.12 3.58 -1.94
N GLN A 247 22.25 3.83 -1.28
CA GLN A 247 22.30 4.05 0.16
C GLN A 247 21.49 5.29 0.56
N SER A 248 21.68 6.41 -0.14
CA SER A 248 20.96 7.67 0.11
C SER A 248 19.45 7.47 0.02
N LYS A 249 18.95 6.83 -1.05
CA LYS A 249 17.51 6.61 -1.22
C LYS A 249 16.93 5.63 -0.22
N MET A 250 17.68 4.58 0.11
CA MET A 250 17.22 3.60 1.09
C MET A 250 17.15 4.19 2.50
N SER A 251 18.07 5.06 2.90
CA SER A 251 17.99 5.76 4.20
C SER A 251 16.74 6.64 4.31
N VAL A 252 16.32 7.31 3.23
CA VAL A 252 15.07 8.10 3.21
C VAL A 252 13.86 7.20 3.42
N VAL A 253 13.80 6.06 2.72
CA VAL A 253 12.67 5.13 2.82
C VAL A 253 12.66 4.42 4.18
N GLU A 254 13.82 4.05 4.72
CA GLU A 254 13.96 3.40 6.04
C GLU A 254 13.40 4.25 7.17
N VAL A 255 13.65 5.56 7.15
CA VAL A 255 13.19 6.47 8.22
C VAL A 255 11.69 6.80 8.08
N SER A 256 11.13 6.70 6.87
CA SER A 256 9.79 7.20 6.57
C SER A 256 8.71 6.15 6.33
N LEU A 257 9.07 4.89 6.07
CA LEU A 257 8.15 3.78 5.80
C LEU A 257 8.05 2.82 7.00
N ASP A 258 6.89 2.20 7.21
CA ASP A 258 6.71 1.15 8.23
C ASP A 258 7.73 0.01 8.05
N GLY A 259 8.22 -0.54 9.16
CA GLY A 259 9.28 -1.55 9.15
C GLY A 259 8.92 -2.81 8.36
N GLY A 260 7.65 -3.23 8.36
CA GLY A 260 7.19 -4.39 7.59
C GLY A 260 7.25 -4.12 6.08
N ASP A 261 6.77 -2.95 5.66
CA ASP A 261 6.77 -2.53 4.26
C ASP A 261 8.19 -2.23 3.76
N PHE A 262 9.04 -1.63 4.61
CA PHE A 262 10.46 -1.42 4.33
C PHE A 262 11.18 -2.74 4.04
N VAL A 263 10.88 -3.80 4.80
CA VAL A 263 11.43 -5.14 4.54
C VAL A 263 11.03 -5.65 3.15
N GLY A 264 9.80 -5.37 2.71
CA GLY A 264 9.35 -5.63 1.36
C GLY A 264 10.16 -4.88 0.31
N VAL A 265 10.38 -3.57 0.51
CA VAL A 265 11.16 -2.71 -0.41
C VAL A 265 12.57 -3.25 -0.61
N TRP A 266 13.35 -3.43 0.46
CA TRP A 266 14.76 -3.79 0.30
C TRP A 266 14.93 -5.19 -0.28
N ARG A 267 14.04 -6.15 0.03
CA ARG A 267 14.09 -7.50 -0.53
C ARG A 267 13.82 -7.50 -2.04
N SER A 268 12.80 -6.76 -2.48
CA SER A 268 12.49 -6.60 -3.90
C SER A 268 13.61 -5.88 -4.64
N LEU A 269 14.24 -4.89 -3.99
CA LEU A 269 15.39 -4.18 -4.52
C LEU A 269 16.61 -5.10 -4.65
N ALA A 270 16.91 -5.92 -3.66
CA ALA A 270 17.98 -6.92 -3.73
C ALA A 270 17.77 -7.89 -4.89
N ALA A 271 16.55 -8.42 -5.06
CA ALA A 271 16.20 -9.29 -6.19
C ALA A 271 16.29 -8.57 -7.55
N GLY A 272 15.91 -7.29 -7.60
CA GLY A 272 16.02 -6.45 -8.80
C GLY A 272 17.48 -6.21 -9.20
N ILE A 273 18.33 -5.86 -8.24
CA ILE A 273 19.78 -5.66 -8.45
C ILE A 273 20.45 -6.99 -8.83
N ASP A 274 20.08 -8.09 -8.18
CA ASP A 274 20.54 -9.43 -8.53
C ASP A 274 20.30 -9.75 -10.01
N ARG A 275 19.05 -9.59 -10.46
CA ARG A 275 18.65 -9.80 -11.85
C ARG A 275 19.39 -8.86 -12.80
N PHE A 276 19.60 -7.61 -12.40
CA PHE A 276 20.33 -6.62 -13.19
C PHE A 276 21.80 -7.01 -13.39
N ILE A 277 22.50 -7.37 -12.32
CA ILE A 277 23.90 -7.81 -12.37
C ILE A 277 24.04 -9.13 -13.13
N PHE A 278 23.15 -10.10 -12.86
CA PHE A 278 23.19 -11.41 -13.51
C PHE A 278 23.03 -11.29 -15.03
N ASN A 279 22.03 -10.54 -15.49
CA ASN A 279 21.79 -10.36 -16.92
C ASN A 279 22.83 -9.45 -17.57
N GLY A 280 23.21 -8.36 -16.90
CA GLY A 280 24.09 -7.33 -17.42
C GLY A 280 25.55 -7.77 -17.52
N ILE A 281 26.01 -8.61 -16.58
CA ILE A 281 27.42 -9.00 -16.45
C ILE A 281 27.59 -10.51 -16.66
N LEU A 282 26.91 -11.34 -15.86
CA LEU A 282 27.17 -12.79 -15.82
C LEU A 282 26.61 -13.59 -17.00
N ILE A 283 25.52 -13.14 -17.63
CA ILE A 283 25.02 -13.73 -18.89
C ILE A 283 25.62 -13.03 -20.12
N SER A 284 26.11 -11.79 -20.00
CA SER A 284 26.66 -11.02 -21.13
C SER A 284 27.78 -11.77 -21.86
N ASN A 285 28.04 -11.59 -23.16
CA ASN A 285 29.10 -12.35 -23.88
C ASN A 285 30.56 -12.00 -23.49
N VAL A 286 30.81 -11.64 -22.23
CA VAL A 286 32.13 -11.32 -21.70
C VAL A 286 32.83 -12.57 -21.18
N LYS A 287 34.13 -12.65 -21.47
CA LYS A 287 35.05 -13.60 -20.85
C LYS A 287 35.75 -12.94 -19.67
N PHE A 288 35.87 -13.69 -18.57
CA PHE A 288 36.54 -13.22 -17.35
C PHE A 288 37.98 -13.72 -17.33
N HIS A 289 38.90 -12.85 -16.95
CA HIS A 289 40.22 -13.25 -16.45
C HIS A 289 40.16 -13.44 -14.93
N ASN A 290 41.05 -14.23 -14.33
CA ASN A 290 41.18 -14.39 -12.86
C ASN A 290 41.10 -13.06 -12.09
N PHE A 291 41.85 -12.04 -12.51
CA PHE A 291 41.78 -10.70 -11.91
C PHE A 291 40.38 -10.07 -11.99
N GLY A 292 39.68 -10.22 -13.12
CA GLY A 292 38.31 -9.73 -13.28
C GLY A 292 37.32 -10.42 -12.34
N VAL A 293 37.55 -11.70 -12.03
CA VAL A 293 36.75 -12.46 -11.05
C VAL A 293 36.99 -11.95 -9.64
N GLU A 294 38.25 -11.76 -9.25
CA GLU A 294 38.61 -11.23 -7.93
C GLU A 294 38.07 -9.82 -7.74
N LYS A 295 38.23 -8.95 -8.75
CA LYS A 295 37.66 -7.61 -8.77
C LYS A 295 36.14 -7.66 -8.59
N PHE A 296 35.44 -8.45 -9.40
CA PHE A 296 33.99 -8.57 -9.30
C PHE A 296 33.54 -9.09 -7.92
N GLY A 297 34.25 -10.07 -7.35
CA GLY A 297 34.01 -10.56 -6.00
C GLY A 297 34.18 -9.46 -4.94
N SER A 298 35.24 -8.65 -5.04
CA SER A 298 35.47 -7.53 -4.12
C SER A 298 34.38 -6.46 -4.23
N GLU A 299 33.92 -6.14 -5.44
CA GLU A 299 32.85 -5.17 -5.69
C GLU A 299 31.50 -5.66 -5.17
N LEU A 300 31.21 -6.97 -5.26
CA LEU A 300 30.04 -7.58 -4.65
C LEU A 300 30.08 -7.52 -3.12
N GLU A 301 31.24 -7.70 -2.49
CA GLU A 301 31.35 -7.55 -1.02
C GLU A 301 31.05 -6.11 -0.57
N VAL A 302 31.36 -5.10 -1.38
CA VAL A 302 30.98 -3.70 -1.09
C VAL A 302 29.46 -3.53 -1.21
N LEU A 303 28.83 -4.08 -2.25
CA LEU A 303 27.36 -4.09 -2.38
C LEU A 303 26.71 -4.78 -1.18
N PHE A 304 27.22 -5.94 -0.77
CA PHE A 304 26.75 -6.64 0.42
C PHE A 304 26.96 -5.81 1.69
N GLY A 305 28.06 -5.07 1.78
CA GLY A 305 28.32 -4.11 2.86
C GLY A 305 27.20 -3.09 3.06
N ILE A 306 26.58 -2.60 1.97
CA ILE A 306 25.43 -1.69 2.06
C ILE A 306 24.20 -2.41 2.60
N PHE A 307 23.88 -3.59 2.05
CA PHE A 307 22.74 -4.37 2.51
C PHE A 307 22.91 -4.92 3.93
N ARG A 308 24.12 -4.97 4.48
CA ARG A 308 24.37 -5.33 5.90
C ARG A 308 23.75 -4.33 6.87
N ALA A 309 23.41 -3.11 6.43
CA ALA A 309 22.62 -2.18 7.23
C ALA A 309 21.20 -2.72 7.52
N TRP A 310 20.63 -3.55 6.63
CA TRP A 310 19.24 -4.01 6.70
C TRP A 310 19.08 -5.53 6.82
N CYS A 311 20.14 -6.30 6.57
CA CYS A 311 20.12 -7.76 6.62
C CYS A 311 21.45 -8.35 7.09
N LEU A 312 21.41 -9.32 8.01
CA LEU A 312 22.60 -10.02 8.51
C LEU A 312 23.34 -10.83 7.44
N ARG A 313 22.63 -11.33 6.42
CA ARG A 313 23.17 -12.23 5.39
C ARG A 313 22.66 -11.83 4.00
N PRO A 314 23.13 -10.68 3.46
CA PRO A 314 22.66 -10.18 2.17
C PRO A 314 22.93 -11.18 1.05
N GLU A 315 23.99 -11.98 1.15
CA GLU A 315 24.38 -12.98 0.15
C GLU A 315 23.31 -14.06 -0.09
N GLY A 316 22.32 -14.19 0.80
CA GLY A 316 21.18 -15.08 0.62
C GLY A 316 20.11 -14.55 -0.36
N PHE A 317 20.14 -13.26 -0.69
CA PHE A 317 19.18 -12.60 -1.58
C PHE A 317 19.74 -12.36 -3.00
N PHE A 318 21.06 -12.44 -3.14
CA PHE A 318 21.74 -12.43 -4.42
C PHE A 318 22.01 -13.87 -4.88
N PHE A 319 22.26 -14.06 -6.17
CA PHE A 319 22.41 -15.33 -6.87
C PHE A 319 23.11 -16.36 -5.99
N PRO A 320 22.69 -17.64 -6.02
CA PRO A 320 23.37 -18.67 -5.26
C PRO A 320 24.88 -18.59 -5.53
N LYS A 321 25.74 -18.61 -4.50
CA LYS A 321 27.21 -18.59 -4.71
C LYS A 321 27.66 -19.67 -5.71
N SER A 322 26.91 -20.76 -5.83
CA SER A 322 27.11 -21.82 -6.84
C SER A 322 26.88 -21.37 -8.29
N SER A 323 25.99 -20.41 -8.54
CA SER A 323 25.72 -19.80 -9.84
C SER A 323 26.82 -18.81 -10.22
N LEU A 324 27.37 -18.05 -9.27
CA LEU A 324 28.57 -17.24 -9.49
C LEU A 324 29.74 -18.15 -9.90
N ASN A 325 30.02 -19.16 -9.08
CA ASN A 325 31.11 -20.10 -9.35
C ASN A 325 30.91 -20.84 -10.67
N ARG A 326 29.69 -21.26 -11.03
CA ARG A 326 29.42 -21.91 -12.32
C ARG A 326 29.52 -20.94 -13.50
N GLY A 327 28.87 -19.78 -13.42
CA GLY A 327 28.84 -18.79 -14.49
C GLY A 327 30.23 -18.24 -14.80
N VAL A 328 31.00 -17.95 -13.75
CA VAL A 328 32.39 -17.50 -13.86
C VAL A 328 33.29 -18.63 -14.35
N LYS A 329 33.22 -19.84 -13.77
CA LYS A 329 34.06 -20.98 -14.17
C LYS A 329 33.87 -21.39 -15.63
N MET A 330 32.65 -21.26 -16.17
CA MET A 330 32.38 -21.50 -17.59
C MET A 330 33.02 -20.47 -18.53
N ARG A 331 33.51 -19.34 -18.01
CA ARG A 331 33.95 -18.17 -18.81
C ARG A 331 35.34 -17.66 -18.47
N LEU A 332 36.05 -18.35 -17.60
CA LEU A 332 37.47 -18.11 -17.33
C LEU A 332 38.27 -18.39 -18.60
N GLN A 333 39.01 -17.39 -19.09
CA GLN A 333 40.13 -17.64 -19.99
C GLN A 333 41.33 -18.05 -19.14
N GLN A 334 41.95 -19.18 -19.53
CA GLN A 334 43.25 -19.61 -18.99
C GLN A 334 44.35 -18.65 -19.40
#